data_AF-B6VWD8-F1
#
_entry.id   AF-B6VWD8-F1
#
_cell.length_a   1.000
_cell.length_b   1.000
_cell.length_c   1.000
_cell.angle_alpha   90.00
_cell.angle_beta   90.00
_cell.angle_gamma   90.00
#
_symmetry.space_group_name_H-M   'P 1'
#
loop_
_entity.id
_entity.type
_entity.pdbx_description
1 polymer ?
#
loop_
_entity_poly.entity_id
_entity_poly.type
_entity_poly.pdbx_seq_one_letter_code
_entity_poly.pdbx_strand_id
1 'polypeptide(L)' 'MNSIKQIEVIYGNCLVGCLSLTKEELCAFEYSTEWLNMGFYISSFDL' A
#
# COMPACT_ATOMS: atom_id res chain seq x y z
N MET A 1 -5.67 -22.64 6.07
CA MET A 1 -5.86 -21.71 4.94
C MET A 1 -4.80 -20.62 5.08
N ASN A 2 -3.89 -20.46 4.12
CA ASN A 2 -2.84 -19.44 4.23
C ASN A 2 -3.50 -18.07 4.13
N SER A 3 -3.60 -17.35 5.25
CA SER A 3 -4.11 -15.98 5.24
C SER A 3 -3.04 -15.10 4.61
N ILE A 4 -3.33 -14.59 3.41
CA ILE A 4 -2.53 -13.54 2.80
C ILE A 4 -2.75 -12.29 3.66
N LYS A 5 -1.68 -11.83 4.31
CA LYS A 5 -1.71 -10.67 5.22
C LYS A 5 -1.11 -9.42 4.59
N GLN A 6 -0.62 -9.52 3.36
CA GLN A 6 0.12 -8.47 2.69
C GLN A 6 -0.11 -8.57 1.19
N ILE A 7 -0.36 -7.43 0.54
CA ILE A 7 -0.50 -7.33 -0.91
C ILE A 7 0.27 -6.11 -1.42
N GLU A 8 0.96 -6.29 -2.54
CA GLU A 8 1.58 -5.19 -3.27
C GLU A 8 0.52 -4.43 -4.07
N VAL A 9 0.63 -3.11 -4.08
CA VAL A 9 -0.22 -2.22 -4.88
C VAL A 9 0.59 -1.75 -6.07
N ILE A 10 0.14 -2.09 -7.27
CA ILE A 10 0.82 -1.80 -8.54
C ILE A 10 -0.07 -0.90 -9.40
N TYR A 11 0.53 0.12 -10.01
CA TYR A 11 -0.12 0.96 -11.02
C TYR A 11 0.69 0.94 -12.32
N GLY A 12 0.09 0.39 -13.38
CA GLY A 12 0.84 0.06 -14.59
C GLY A 12 1.93 -0.97 -14.28
N ASN A 13 3.19 -0.54 -14.39
CA ASN A 13 4.36 -1.37 -14.09
C ASN A 13 5.17 -0.86 -12.89
N CYS A 14 4.60 0.07 -12.11
CA CYS A 14 5.26 0.70 -10.98
C CYS A 14 4.69 0.19 -9.65
N LEU A 15 5.58 -0.12 -8.71
CA LEU A 15 5.21 -0.40 -7.32
C LEU A 15 4.78 0.89 -6.65
N VAL A 16 3.51 0.99 -6.30
CA VAL A 16 2.93 2.13 -5.57
C VAL A 16 3.23 2.01 -4.08
N GLY A 17 3.14 0.80 -3.54
CA GLY A 17 3.29 0.55 -2.12
C GLY A 17 2.75 -0.81 -1.71
N CYS A 18 2.48 -0.97 -0.42
CA CYS A 18 2.07 -2.23 0.16
C CYS A 18 0.93 -2.04 1.16
N LEU A 19 -0.13 -2.83 1.02
CA LEU A 19 -1.17 -2.98 2.03
C LEU A 19 -0.86 -4.19 2.90
N SER A 20 -0.87 -4.01 4.21
CA SER A 20 -0.61 -5.08 5.18
C SER A 20 -1.65 -5.06 6.30
N LEU A 21 -2.06 -6.25 6.74
CA LEU A 21 -2.89 -6.44 7.92
C LEU A 21 -2.00 -6.64 9.15
N THR A 22 -2.24 -5.84 10.17
CA THR A 22 -1.62 -6.01 11.48
C THR A 22 -2.23 -7.21 12.21
N LYS A 23 -1.66 -7.57 13.36
CA LYS A 23 -2.21 -8.62 14.23
C LYS A 23 -3.60 -8.27 14.79
N GLU A 24 -3.95 -6.99 14.80
CA GLU A 24 -5.22 -6.46 15.31
C GLU A 24 -6.25 -6.28 14.19
N GLU A 25 -6.02 -6.89 13.02
CA GLU A 25 -6.88 -6.79 11.83
C GLU A 25 -7.03 -5.36 11.29
N LEU A 26 -6.13 -4.45 11.68
CA LEU A 26 -6.02 -3.12 11.11
C LEU A 26 -5.24 -3.17 9.80
N CYS A 27 -5.68 -2.38 8.83
CA CYS A 27 -4.97 -2.24 7.56
C CYS A 27 -4.03 -1.05 7.61
N ALA A 28 -2.76 -1.28 7.32
CA ALA A 28 -1.76 -0.24 7.11
C ALA A 28 -1.39 -0.19 5.63
N PHE A 29 -1.16 1.02 5.14
CA PHE A 29 -0.62 1.24 3.80
C PHE A 29 0.72 1.97 3.90
N GLU A 30 1.72 1.45 3.21
CA GLU A 30 3.03 2.07 3.07
C GLU A 30 3.32 2.34 1.60
N TYR A 31 3.64 3.59 1.25
CA TYR A 31 4.05 3.94 -0.11
C TYR A 31 5.48 3.47 -0.37
N SER A 32 5.77 3.07 -1.61
CA SER A 32 7.15 2.89 -2.05
C SER A 32 7.87 4.24 -2.11
N THR A 33 9.17 4.23 -1.85
CA THR A 33 9.98 5.46 -1.94
C THR A 33 9.93 6.08 -3.33
N GLU A 34 9.94 5.27 -4.39
CA GLU A 34 9.81 5.78 -5.76
C GLU A 34 8.47 6.48 -5.98
N TRP A 35 7.36 5.88 -5.54
CA TRP A 35 6.03 6.46 -5.74
C TRP A 35 5.83 7.75 -4.95
N LEU A 36 6.39 7.88 -3.75
CA LEU A 36 6.37 9.14 -2.99
C LEU A 36 7.04 10.31 -3.75
N ASN A 37 8.02 10.03 -4.60
CA ASN A 37 8.77 11.07 -5.32
C ASN A 37 8.11 11.50 -6.63
N MET A 38 7.34 10.63 -7.30
CA MET A 38 6.83 10.89 -8.66
C MET A 38 5.35 10.58 -8.87
N GLY A 39 4.71 9.93 -7.92
CA GLY A 39 3.33 9.46 -8.03
C GLY A 39 2.32 10.44 -7.45
N PHE A 40 1.15 9.88 -7.13
CA PHE A 40 0.04 10.57 -6.46
C PHE A 40 -0.48 9.70 -5.31
N TYR A 41 -1.18 10.33 -4.36
CA TYR A 41 -1.79 9.62 -3.24
C TYR A 41 -2.91 8.68 -3.73
N ILE A 42 -2.97 7.47 -3.17
CA ILE A 42 -3.97 6.46 -3.55
C ILE A 42 -5.39 6.80 -3.07
N SER A 43 -5.52 7.82 -2.25
CA SER A 43 -6.79 8.32 -1.71
C SER A 43 -6.72 9.83 -1.59
N SER A 44 -7.86 10.50 -1.74
CA SER A 44 -8.03 11.93 -1.43
C SER A 44 -8.15 12.21 0.07
N PHE A 45 -7.85 11.22 0.92
CA PHE A 45 -7.88 11.36 2.37
C PHE A 45 -6.70 12.21 2.85
N ASP A 46 -7.02 13.38 3.37
CA ASP A 46 -6.13 14.21 4.19
C ASP A 46 -6.41 13.88 5.66
N LEU A 47 -5.36 13.62 6.43
CA LEU A 47 -5.41 13.08 7.80
C LEU A 47 -5.23 14.19 8.85
#